data_AF-A0A7X9HNV9-F1
#
_entry.id   AF-A0A7X9HNV9-F1
#
_cell.length_a   1.000
_cell.length_b   1.000
_cell.length_c   1.000
_cell.angle_alpha   90.00
_cell.angle_beta   90.00
_cell.angle_gamma   90.00
#
_symmetry.space_group_name_H-M   'P 1'
#
loop_
_entity.id
_entity.type
_entity.pdbx_description
1 polymer ?
#
loop_
_entity_poly.entity_id
_entity_poly.type
_entity_poly.pdbx_seq_one_letter_code
_entity_poly.pdbx_strand_id
1 'polypeptide(L)' 'MAETPSLSPREHQVLGLIAQGLRTREISARLGISESTVWTHRESIAKKLATHSPADL' A
#
# COMPACT_ATOMS: atom_id res chain seq x y z
N MET A 1 0.49 3.24 -20.14
CA MET A 1 0.33 4.00 -18.87
C MET A 1 -0.09 2.99 -17.84
N ALA A 2 0.77 2.70 -16.85
CA ALA A 2 0.51 1.64 -15.87
C ALA A 2 -0.78 1.97 -15.09
N GLU A 3 -1.71 1.02 -15.11
CA GLU A 3 -3.04 1.11 -14.53
C GLU A 3 -2.88 1.13 -13.01
N THR A 4 -2.98 2.31 -12.40
CA THR A 4 -2.86 2.41 -10.95
C THR A 4 -4.07 1.70 -10.33
N PRO A 5 -3.86 0.66 -9.50
CA PRO A 5 -4.95 -0.03 -8.84
C PRO A 5 -5.79 0.98 -8.05
N SER A 6 -7.10 0.79 -8.02
CA SER A 6 -8.09 1.60 -7.29
C SER A 6 -7.92 1.46 -5.76
N LEU A 7 -6.73 1.79 -5.25
CA LEU A 7 -6.40 1.83 -3.84
C LEU A 7 -6.99 3.11 -3.25
N SER A 8 -7.50 3.00 -2.02
CA SER A 8 -7.94 4.18 -1.29
C SER A 8 -6.76 5.15 -1.13
N PRO A 9 -6.98 6.47 -0.98
CA PRO A 9 -5.92 7.47 -0.88
C PRO A 9 -4.87 7.14 0.20
N ARG A 10 -5.29 6.52 1.32
CA ARG A 10 -4.39 6.04 2.37
C ARG A 10 -3.52 4.86 1.94
N GLU A 11 -4.10 3.90 1.22
CA GLU A 11 -3.40 2.73 0.69
C GLU A 11 -2.39 3.14 -0.40
N HIS A 12 -2.76 4.09 -1.24
CA HIS A 12 -1.87 4.69 -2.23
C HIS A 12 -0.67 5.40 -1.59
N GLN A 13 -0.90 6.16 -0.50
CA GLN A 13 0.19 6.76 0.27
C GLN A 13 1.12 5.69 0.85
N VAL A 14 0.57 4.66 1.50
CA VAL A 14 1.38 3.56 2.05
C VAL A 14 2.19 2.87 0.94
N LEU A 15 1.57 2.53 -0.19
CA LEU A 15 2.24 1.91 -1.33
C LEU A 15 3.36 2.80 -1.89
N GLY A 16 3.11 4.10 -2.05
CA GLY A 16 4.12 5.05 -2.53
C GLY A 16 5.32 5.16 -1.59
N LEU A 17 5.09 5.12 -0.28
CA LEU A 17 6.18 5.12 0.71
C LEU A 17 6.94 3.79 0.69
N ILE A 18 6.26 2.66 0.52
CA ILE A 18 6.91 1.34 0.36
C ILE A 18 7.78 1.33 -0.90
N ALA A 19 7.29 1.89 -2.01
CA ALA A 19 8.03 1.99 -3.28
C ALA A 19 9.30 2.85 -3.17
N GLN A 20 9.32 3.81 -2.23
CA GLN A 20 10.52 4.58 -1.89
C GLN A 20 11.51 3.83 -0.98
N GLY A 21 11.19 2.59 -0.58
CA GLY A 21 12.04 1.78 0.32
C GLY A 21 11.88 2.11 1.80
N LEU A 22 10.85 2.87 2.19
CA LEU A 22 10.60 3.21 3.60
C LEU A 22 10.15 1.96 4.36
N ARG A 23 10.64 1.82 5.59
CA ARG A 23 10.21 0.73 6.49
C ARG A 23 8.86 1.04 7.11
N THR A 24 8.16 -0.01 7.56
CA THR A 24 6.88 0.07 8.27
C THR A 24 6.89 1.12 9.39
N ARG A 25 7.96 1.19 10.19
CA ARG A 25 8.15 2.20 11.26
C ARG A 25 8.22 3.64 10.77
N GLU A 26 8.82 3.86 9.60
CA GLU A 26 8.93 5.19 9.00
C GLU A 26 7.60 5.61 8.38
N ILE A 27 6.93 4.66 7.74
CA ILE A 27 5.59 4.84 7.17
C ILE A 27 4.58 5.15 8.29
N SER A 28 4.64 4.42 9.39
CA SER A 28 3.77 4.60 10.56
C SER A 28 3.99 5.99 11.17
N ALA A 29 5.24 6.40 11.35
CA ALA A 29 5.60 7.73 11.83
C ALA A 29 5.14 8.86 10.89
N ARG A 30 5.29 8.69 9.57
CA ARG A 30 4.86 9.67 8.56
C ARG A 30 3.34 9.82 8.47
N LEU A 31 2.61 8.71 8.57
CA LEU A 31 1.16 8.69 8.43
C LEU A 31 0.43 8.92 9.76
N GLY A 32 1.16 8.93 10.88
CA GLY A 32 0.61 9.06 12.22
C GLY A 32 -0.24 7.86 12.65
N ILE A 33 0.11 6.66 12.17
CA ILE A 33 -0.62 5.41 12.47
C ILE A 33 0.32 4.41 13.13
N SER A 34 -0.24 3.34 13.71
CA SER A 34 0.56 2.27 14.31
C SER A 34 1.18 1.36 13.25
N GLU A 35 2.31 0.72 13.57
CA GLU A 35 2.95 -0.26 12.68
C GLU A 35 2.00 -1.42 12.34
N SER A 36 1.19 -1.84 13.30
CA SER A 36 0.11 -2.83 13.10
C SER A 36 -0.91 -2.37 12.04
N THR A 37 -1.25 -1.08 12.04
CA THR A 37 -2.15 -0.49 11.04
C THR A 37 -1.50 -0.46 9.66
N VAL A 38 -0.20 -0.17 9.57
CA VAL A 38 0.55 -0.27 8.30
C VAL A 38 0.54 -1.71 7.80
N TRP A 39 0.68 -2.70 8.68
CA TRP A 39 0.56 -4.12 8.32
C TRP A 39 -0.82 -4.43 7.74
N THR A 40 -1.90 -4.01 8.41
CA THR A 40 -3.27 -4.15 7.90
C THR A 40 -3.46 -3.46 6.55
N HIS A 41 -2.89 -2.27 6.35
CA HIS A 41 -2.92 -1.60 5.06
C HIS A 41 -2.17 -2.39 3.99
N ARG A 42 -1.00 -2.97 4.29
CA ARG A 42 -0.26 -3.81 3.35
C ARG A 42 -1.03 -5.06 2.95
N GLU A 43 -1.71 -5.71 3.89
CA GLU A 43 -2.60 -6.83 3.57
C GLU A 43 -3.80 -6.39 2.74
N SER A 44 -4.41 -5.24 3.07
CA SER A 44 -5.53 -4.69 2.30
C SER A 44 -5.10 -4.32 0.88
N ILE A 45 -3.93 -3.71 0.72
CA ILE A 45 -3.31 -3.38 -0.56
C ILE A 45 -3.01 -4.65 -1.34
N ALA A 46 -2.35 -5.63 -0.73
CA ALA A 46 -2.03 -6.90 -1.39
C ALA A 46 -3.30 -7.65 -1.81
N LYS A 47 -4.33 -7.65 -0.98
CA LYS A 47 -5.63 -8.24 -1.28
C LYS A 47 -6.33 -7.52 -2.42
N LYS A 48 -6.36 -6.18 -2.40
CA LYS A 48 -6.93 -5.35 -3.48
C LYS A 48 -6.16 -5.53 -4.78
N LEU A 49 -4.84 -5.55 -4.73
CA LEU A 49 -3.98 -5.77 -5.88
C LEU A 49 -4.20 -7.17 -6.45
N ALA A 50 -4.22 -8.21 -5.61
CA ALA A 50 -4.52 -9.57 -6.03
C ALA A 50 -5.92 -9.72 -6.65
N THR A 51 -6.93 -9.03 -6.12
CA THR A 51 -8.28 -9.02 -6.73
C THR A 51 -8.39 -8.18 -7.99
N HIS A 52 -7.51 -7.20 -8.18
CA HIS A 52 -7.48 -6.33 -9.35
C HIS A 52 -6.37 -6.72 -10.35
N SER A 53 -5.74 -7.88 -10.13
CA SER A 53 -4.83 -8.53 -11.06
C SER A 53 -5.57 -9.65 -11.81
N PRO A 54 -6.19 -9.30 -12.93
CA PRO A 54 -6.15 -10.15 -14.11
C PRO A 54 -5.46 -9.41 -15.25
N ALA A 55 -4.16 -9.09 -15.12
CA ALA A 55 -3.38 -8.56 -16.24
C ALA A 55 -1.88 -8.65 -15.96
N ASP A 56 -1.32 -9.84 -16.21
CA ASP A 56 -0.14 -9.95 -17.07
C ASP A 56 -0.18 -11.37 -17.66
N LEU A 57 -0.80 -11.49 -18.84
CA LEU A 57 -0.67 -12.62 -19.76
C LEU A 57 -0.28 -12.05 -21.13
#